data_AF-A0AAW6I868-F1
#
_entry.id   AF-A0AAW6I868-F1
#
_cell.length_a   1.000
_cell.length_b   1.000
_cell.length_c   1.000
_cell.angle_alpha   90.00
_cell.angle_beta   90.00
_cell.angle_gamma   90.00
#
_symmetry.space_group_name_H-M   'P 1'
#
loop_
_entity.id
_entity.type
_entity.pdbx_description
1 polymer ?
#
loop_
_entity_poly.entity_id
_entity_poly.type
_entity_poly.pdbx_seq_one_letter_code
_entity_poly.pdbx_strand_id
1 'polypeptide(L)'
;MAKKKDEKDVLVVRDEKTGEISVVAGLNADGTPKRTPAKAENAQSFLQFDRQGDVLDNFFKNFFRQCKEPSRFGFYRIAADQVDSMLGVMKDLLQHPYQNKQILAPHKIDTFPYQQQVQEEMAAQKTEKQEPQKQENMEQQKEQQESPQQTQGRQGYQPINESKINWQELEDRWGVKRDDLEKSGDLTKMLHYGKSDLVKVKPTFGGESFELDARLSFKKDGEGNVSLVPHFIRKEQKLDEYKEHKFSDDDRKNLRETGNLGRVVDIEDRETGEIIPSYISID
;
A
#
# COMPACT_ATOMS: atom_id res chain seq x y z
N MET A 1 -0.83 36.09 -24.24
CA MET A 1 0.05 34.93 -24.53
C MET A 1 1.15 34.90 -23.48
N ALA A 2 0.96 34.12 -22.40
CA ALA A 2 1.99 33.97 -21.37
C ALA A 2 2.89 32.79 -21.76
N LYS A 3 4.19 33.06 -21.90
CA LYS A 3 5.23 32.04 -22.16
C LYS A 3 5.15 30.98 -21.05
N LYS A 4 4.68 29.77 -21.37
CA LYS A 4 4.89 28.59 -20.53
C LYS A 4 6.40 28.37 -20.46
N LYS A 5 7.03 28.64 -19.32
CA LYS A 5 8.43 28.29 -19.08
C LYS A 5 8.53 26.77 -19.06
N ASP A 6 9.49 26.22 -19.80
CA ASP A 6 9.97 24.84 -19.64
C ASP A 6 10.60 24.68 -18.24
N GLU A 7 9.75 24.52 -17.21
CA GLU A 7 10.20 24.28 -15.84
C GLU A 7 10.59 22.80 -15.68
N LYS A 8 11.88 22.53 -15.87
CA LYS A 8 12.49 21.23 -15.59
C LYS A 8 12.82 21.12 -14.11
N ASP A 9 12.51 19.98 -13.51
CA ASP A 9 12.92 19.61 -12.17
C ASP A 9 14.01 18.52 -12.23
N VAL A 10 14.80 18.40 -11.18
CA VAL A 10 15.84 17.41 -10.96
C VAL A 10 15.45 16.49 -9.81
N LEU A 11 15.68 15.19 -9.98
CA LEU A 11 15.31 14.16 -9.02
C LEU A 11 16.42 13.94 -7.99
N VAL A 12 16.13 14.25 -6.73
CA VAL A 12 16.99 14.02 -5.57
C VAL A 12 16.51 12.79 -4.82
N VAL A 13 17.46 11.96 -4.40
CA VAL A 13 17.20 10.74 -3.63
C VAL A 13 17.97 10.76 -2.32
N ARG A 14 17.28 10.40 -1.24
CA ARG A 14 17.86 10.12 0.08
C ARG A 14 17.78 8.63 0.34
N ASP A 15 18.90 8.03 0.72
CA ASP A 15 18.92 6.68 1.27
C ASP A 15 18.61 6.76 2.77
N GLU A 16 17.46 6.24 3.20
CA GLU A 16 17.04 6.26 4.61
C GLU A 16 17.96 5.44 5.52
N LYS A 17 18.70 4.47 4.96
CA LYS A 17 19.57 3.55 5.71
C LYS A 17 20.94 4.16 5.98
N THR A 18 21.49 4.91 5.02
CA THR A 18 22.82 5.54 5.15
C THR A 18 22.74 7.03 5.45
N GLY A 19 21.58 7.66 5.27
CA GLY A 19 21.41 9.11 5.32
C GLY A 19 22.07 9.84 4.15
N GLU A 20 22.57 9.11 3.15
CA GLU A 20 23.24 9.67 2.00
C GLU A 20 22.24 10.33 1.05
N ILE A 21 22.55 11.55 0.64
CA ILE A 21 21.72 12.35 -0.27
C ILE A 21 22.48 12.51 -1.57
N SER A 22 21.85 12.12 -2.67
CA SER A 22 22.42 12.12 -4.00
C SER A 22 21.40 12.57 -5.03
N VAL A 23 21.88 12.93 -6.21
CA VAL A 23 21.01 13.25 -7.35
C VAL A 23 20.92 12.02 -8.23
N VAL A 24 19.72 11.73 -8.73
CA VAL A 24 19.47 10.60 -9.61
C VAL A 24 19.93 10.97 -11.02
N ALA A 25 20.72 10.10 -11.63
CA ALA A 25 21.12 10.18 -13.04
C ALA A 25 20.37 9.20 -13.95
N GLY A 26 19.55 8.33 -13.36
CA GLY A 26 18.81 7.26 -14.03
C GLY A 26 18.63 6.06 -13.12
N LEU A 27 18.34 4.89 -13.68
CA LEU A 27 18.28 3.62 -12.96
C LEU A 27 19.48 2.74 -13.31
N ASN A 28 19.96 1.99 -12.33
CA ASN A 28 20.91 0.90 -12.53
C ASN A 28 20.17 -0.35 -13.06
N ALA A 29 20.93 -1.33 -13.57
CA ALA A 29 20.38 -2.59 -14.07
C ALA A 29 19.69 -3.44 -12.97
N ASP A 30 19.99 -3.17 -11.70
CA ASP A 30 19.35 -3.79 -10.55
C ASP A 30 18.10 -3.02 -10.05
N GLY A 31 17.66 -2.01 -10.80
CA GLY A 31 16.52 -1.17 -10.46
C GLY A 31 16.78 -0.13 -9.38
N THR A 32 17.99 -0.05 -8.81
CA THR A 32 18.31 1.00 -7.84
C THR A 32 18.55 2.34 -8.54
N PRO A 33 18.28 3.49 -7.88
CA PRO A 33 18.57 4.79 -8.47
C PRO A 33 20.08 4.92 -8.68
N LYS A 34 20.49 5.25 -9.90
CA LYS A 34 21.88 5.59 -10.22
C LYS A 34 22.20 6.91 -9.55
N ARG A 35 22.97 6.84 -8.47
CA ARG A 35 23.33 7.99 -7.63
C ARG A 35 24.54 8.71 -8.21
N THR A 36 24.42 10.01 -8.36
CA THR A 36 25.52 10.90 -8.69
C THR A 36 25.66 11.91 -7.55
N PRO A 37 26.90 12.26 -7.14
CA PRO A 37 27.09 13.26 -6.11
C PRO A 37 26.40 14.58 -6.47
N ALA A 38 25.71 15.13 -5.49
CA ALA A 38 25.01 16.41 -5.51
C ALA A 38 25.98 17.61 -5.62
N LYS A 39 26.73 17.71 -6.72
CA LYS A 39 27.71 18.77 -7.01
C LYS A 39 27.41 19.40 -8.38
N ALA A 40 27.63 20.71 -8.51
CA ALA A 40 27.44 21.46 -9.75
C ALA A 40 28.22 20.87 -10.95
N GLU A 41 29.41 20.31 -10.69
CA GLU A 41 30.24 19.63 -11.69
C GLU A 41 29.53 18.43 -12.36
N ASN A 42 28.57 17.82 -11.66
CA ASN A 42 27.81 16.68 -12.16
C ASN A 42 26.45 17.09 -12.74
N ALA A 43 26.14 18.38 -12.83
CA ALA A 43 24.80 18.87 -13.20
C ALA A 43 24.32 18.37 -14.57
N GLN A 44 25.24 18.15 -15.51
CA GLN A 44 24.93 17.61 -16.83
C GLN A 44 24.51 16.13 -16.80
N SER A 45 24.84 15.40 -15.73
CA SER A 45 24.50 13.99 -15.57
C SER A 45 23.19 13.78 -14.80
N PHE A 46 22.54 14.85 -14.35
CA PHE A 46 21.33 14.75 -13.55
C PHE A 46 20.12 14.40 -14.42
N LEU A 47 19.24 13.55 -13.88
CA LEU A 47 17.96 13.26 -14.48
C LEU A 47 17.07 14.51 -14.36
N GLN A 48 16.92 15.22 -15.46
CA GLN A 48 15.99 16.34 -15.61
C GLN A 48 14.68 15.83 -16.18
N PHE A 49 13.57 16.24 -15.57
CA PHE A 49 12.24 15.86 -16.01
C PHE A 49 11.30 17.07 -15.98
N ASP A 50 10.39 17.12 -16.93
CA ASP A 50 9.30 18.07 -16.91
C ASP A 50 8.20 17.55 -15.96
N ARG A 51 7.54 18.45 -15.23
CA ARG A 51 6.47 18.07 -14.28
C ARG A 51 5.26 17.39 -14.94
N GLN A 52 5.15 17.50 -16.27
CA GLN A 52 4.08 16.93 -17.10
C GLN A 52 4.62 15.84 -18.03
N GLY A 53 5.89 15.46 -17.89
CA GLY A 53 6.56 14.53 -18.79
C GLY A 53 6.60 13.10 -18.26
N ASP A 54 6.50 12.13 -19.16
CA ASP A 54 6.49 10.69 -18.85
C ASP A 54 7.84 10.16 -18.31
N VAL A 55 8.89 10.99 -18.30
CA VAL A 55 10.24 10.58 -17.84
C VAL A 55 10.22 10.16 -16.37
N LEU A 56 9.49 10.92 -15.54
CA LEU A 56 9.38 10.62 -14.11
C LEU A 56 8.56 9.36 -13.87
N ASP A 57 7.45 9.21 -14.59
CA ASP A 57 6.55 8.07 -14.50
C ASP A 57 7.26 6.78 -14.91
N ASN A 58 7.98 6.81 -16.03
CA ASN A 58 8.78 5.69 -16.50
C ASN A 58 9.91 5.35 -15.54
N PHE A 59 10.55 6.35 -14.93
CA PHE A 59 11.55 6.12 -13.89
C PHE A 59 10.91 5.36 -12.70
N PHE A 60 9.82 5.87 -12.13
CA PHE A 60 9.22 5.23 -10.96
C PHE A 60 8.63 3.86 -11.27
N LYS A 61 7.96 3.68 -12.41
CA LYS A 61 7.47 2.36 -12.83
C LYS A 61 8.59 1.32 -12.90
N ASN A 62 9.71 1.67 -13.53
CA ASN A 62 10.87 0.77 -13.59
C ASN A 62 11.55 0.58 -12.24
N PHE A 63 11.66 1.63 -11.43
CA PHE A 63 12.20 1.57 -10.07
C PHE A 63 11.38 0.62 -9.19
N PHE A 64 10.07 0.77 -9.11
CA PHE A 64 9.21 -0.10 -8.30
C PHE A 64 9.14 -1.54 -8.82
N ARG A 65 9.35 -1.73 -10.13
CA ARG A 65 9.37 -3.06 -10.74
C ARG A 65 10.67 -3.83 -10.48
N GLN A 66 11.79 -3.13 -10.47
CA GLN A 66 13.12 -3.75 -10.46
C GLN A 66 13.81 -3.64 -9.08
N CYS A 67 13.54 -2.58 -8.30
CA CYS A 67 14.16 -2.36 -7.00
C CYS A 67 13.55 -3.30 -5.94
N LYS A 68 14.42 -3.98 -5.18
CA LYS A 68 14.01 -4.89 -4.10
C LYS A 68 13.51 -4.19 -2.84
N GLU A 69 14.04 -2.99 -2.53
CA GLU A 69 13.68 -2.20 -1.35
C GLU A 69 13.32 -0.76 -1.76
N PRO A 70 12.21 -0.52 -2.50
CA PRO A 70 11.90 0.81 -3.00
C PRO A 70 11.54 1.80 -1.89
N SER A 71 10.97 1.33 -0.78
CA SER A 71 10.61 2.13 0.41
C SER A 71 11.81 2.68 1.19
N ARG A 72 13.01 2.18 0.91
CA ARG A 72 14.26 2.68 1.51
C ARG A 72 14.64 4.07 0.99
N PHE A 73 14.09 4.48 -0.14
CA PHE A 73 14.48 5.68 -0.85
C PHE A 73 13.43 6.77 -0.69
N GLY A 74 13.87 7.94 -0.21
CA GLY A 74 13.07 9.16 -0.21
C GLY A 74 13.36 9.98 -1.46
N PHE A 75 12.32 10.32 -2.23
CA PHE A 75 12.48 11.12 -3.45
C PHE A 75 11.96 12.54 -3.27
N TYR A 76 12.76 13.48 -3.78
CA TYR A 76 12.51 14.91 -3.72
C TYR A 76 12.80 15.55 -5.07
N ARG A 77 12.14 16.67 -5.36
CA ARG A 77 12.34 17.44 -6.58
C ARG A 77 12.84 18.84 -6.27
N ILE A 78 13.77 19.30 -7.10
CA ILE A 78 14.30 20.65 -7.07
C ILE A 78 14.22 21.21 -8.49
N ALA A 79 13.79 22.45 -8.66
CA ALA A 79 13.80 23.09 -9.97
C ALA A 79 15.23 23.14 -10.53
N ALA A 80 15.43 22.73 -11.79
CA ALA A 80 16.75 22.56 -12.40
C ALA A 80 17.59 23.85 -12.39
N ASP A 81 16.93 25.01 -12.50
CA ASP A 81 17.53 26.34 -12.43
C ASP A 81 17.91 26.77 -11.00
N GLN A 82 17.36 26.12 -9.98
CA GLN A 82 17.60 26.38 -8.56
C GLN A 82 18.40 25.25 -7.88
N VAL A 83 18.92 24.28 -8.63
CA VAL A 83 19.68 23.16 -8.04
C VAL A 83 20.91 23.66 -7.30
N ASP A 84 21.68 24.58 -7.85
CA ASP A 84 22.92 25.05 -7.20
C ASP A 84 22.67 25.73 -5.85
N SER A 85 21.54 26.41 -5.67
CA SER A 85 21.18 27.12 -4.44
C SER A 85 20.40 26.25 -3.46
N MET A 86 19.44 25.47 -3.93
CA MET A 86 18.56 24.65 -3.08
C MET A 86 19.15 23.30 -2.70
N LEU A 87 20.13 22.77 -3.43
CA LEU A 87 20.70 21.45 -3.13
C LEU A 87 21.45 21.43 -1.80
N GLY A 88 22.17 22.50 -1.46
CA GLY A 88 22.81 22.65 -0.15
C GLY A 88 21.79 22.69 0.99
N VAL A 89 20.76 23.53 0.85
CA VAL A 89 19.67 23.65 1.83
C VAL A 89 18.90 22.34 1.97
N MET A 90 18.58 21.68 0.85
CA MET A 90 17.95 20.36 0.85
C MET A 90 18.82 19.33 1.55
N LYS A 91 20.14 19.37 1.35
CA LYS A 91 21.05 18.44 2.01
C LYS A 91 20.97 18.54 3.53
N ASP A 92 20.93 19.77 4.05
CA ASP A 92 20.82 20.03 5.48
C ASP A 92 19.42 19.66 6.02
N LEU A 93 18.35 20.04 5.31
CA LEU A 93 16.99 19.70 5.71
C LEU A 93 16.75 18.19 5.74
N LEU A 94 17.33 17.47 4.78
CA LEU A 94 17.26 16.01 4.66
C LEU A 94 18.16 15.26 5.66
N GLN A 95 19.02 15.94 6.43
CA GLN A 95 19.64 15.29 7.61
C GLN A 95 18.58 14.94 8.66
N HIS A 96 17.56 15.80 8.82
CA HIS A 96 16.46 15.63 9.79
C HIS A 96 15.08 15.73 9.14
N PRO A 97 14.69 14.78 8.27
CA PRO A 97 13.49 14.89 7.45
C PRO A 97 12.18 14.91 8.26
N TYR A 98 12.17 14.27 9.44
CA TYR A 98 11.00 14.28 10.33
C TYR A 98 10.75 15.66 10.97
N GLN A 99 11.82 16.37 11.34
CA GLN A 99 11.74 17.71 11.93
C GLN A 99 11.43 18.75 10.85
N ASN A 100 11.97 18.56 9.65
CA ASN A 100 11.83 19.48 8.52
C ASN A 100 10.65 19.14 7.59
N LYS A 101 9.72 18.28 8.05
CA LYS A 101 8.62 17.73 7.23
C LYS A 101 7.81 18.82 6.51
N GLN A 102 7.51 19.93 7.19
CA GLN A 102 6.71 21.03 6.62
C GLN A 102 7.44 21.75 5.48
N ILE A 103 8.76 21.87 5.57
CA ILE A 103 9.60 22.55 4.56
C ILE A 103 9.88 21.62 3.38
N LEU A 104 10.01 20.32 3.64
CA LEU A 104 10.25 19.30 2.64
C LEU A 104 9.00 18.88 1.86
N ALA A 105 7.80 19.05 2.44
CA ALA A 105 6.52 18.68 1.82
C ALA A 105 6.34 19.14 0.36
N PRO A 106 6.56 20.42 -0.02
CA PRO A 106 6.38 20.88 -1.40
C PRO A 106 7.36 20.25 -2.41
N HIS A 107 8.48 19.75 -1.91
CA HIS A 107 9.54 19.13 -2.70
C HIS A 107 9.49 17.61 -2.67
N LYS A 108 8.75 17.00 -1.75
CA LYS A 108 8.63 15.55 -1.66
C LYS A 108 7.79 15.04 -2.83
N ILE A 109 8.30 14.04 -3.53
CA ILE A 109 7.52 13.36 -4.56
C ILE A 109 6.68 12.28 -3.89
N ASP A 110 5.38 12.29 -4.18
CA ASP A 110 4.51 11.19 -3.80
C ASP A 110 4.76 10.01 -4.74
N THR A 111 5.26 8.92 -4.18
CA THR A 111 5.61 7.71 -4.94
C THR A 111 4.57 6.61 -4.80
N PHE A 112 3.57 6.82 -3.93
CA PHE A 112 2.46 5.90 -3.70
C PHE A 112 1.66 5.53 -4.96
N PRO A 113 1.28 6.46 -5.87
CA PRO A 113 0.52 6.09 -7.07
C PRO A 113 1.30 5.13 -7.99
N TYR A 114 2.61 5.33 -8.15
CA TYR A 114 3.45 4.43 -8.95
C TYR A 114 3.62 3.06 -8.31
N GLN A 115 3.73 3.01 -6.97
CA GLN A 115 3.80 1.76 -6.24
C GLN A 115 2.51 0.94 -6.42
N GLN A 116 1.34 1.59 -6.32
CA GLN A 116 0.06 0.91 -6.52
C GLN A 116 -0.09 0.41 -7.96
N GLN A 117 0.17 1.24 -8.96
CA GLN A 117 0.10 0.85 -10.38
C GLN A 117 1.00 -0.37 -10.69
N VAL A 118 2.24 -0.37 -10.23
CA VAL A 118 3.17 -1.49 -10.49
C VAL A 118 2.74 -2.76 -9.76
N GLN A 119 2.11 -2.65 -8.58
CA GLN A 119 1.53 -3.79 -7.87
C GLN A 119 0.32 -4.36 -8.63
N GLU A 120 -0.54 -3.51 -9.16
CA GLU A 120 -1.70 -3.89 -10.00
C GLU A 120 -1.24 -4.53 -11.32
N GLU A 121 -0.29 -3.94 -12.04
CA GLU A 121 0.26 -4.49 -13.29
C GLU A 121 0.96 -5.85 -13.07
N MET A 122 1.67 -6.03 -11.94
CA MET A 122 2.26 -7.33 -11.58
C MET A 122 1.23 -8.36 -11.13
N ALA A 123 0.10 -7.92 -10.57
CA ALA A 123 -1.01 -8.82 -10.26
C ALA A 123 -1.69 -9.28 -11.56
N ALA A 124 -2.00 -8.35 -12.48
CA ALA A 124 -2.63 -8.63 -13.78
C ALA A 124 -1.77 -9.50 -14.71
N GLN A 125 -0.44 -9.28 -14.78
CA GLN A 125 0.45 -10.12 -15.60
C GLN A 125 0.62 -11.55 -15.08
N LYS A 126 0.31 -11.81 -13.80
CA LYS A 126 0.26 -13.18 -13.28
C LYS A 126 -1.03 -13.91 -13.68
N THR A 127 -2.08 -13.19 -14.02
CA THR A 127 -3.39 -13.75 -14.42
C THR A 127 -3.42 -14.22 -15.87
N GLU A 128 -2.67 -13.59 -16.79
CA GLU A 128 -2.72 -13.94 -18.23
C GLU A 128 -1.91 -15.19 -18.66
N LYS A 129 -1.10 -15.81 -17.79
CA LYS A 129 -0.27 -16.98 -18.18
C LYS A 129 -0.69 -18.32 -17.61
N GLN A 130 -1.74 -18.43 -16.80
CA GLN A 130 -2.18 -19.72 -16.28
C GLN A 130 -3.66 -19.70 -15.89
N GLU A 131 -4.48 -20.31 -16.74
CA GLU A 131 -5.68 -21.01 -16.29
C GLU A 131 -5.81 -22.34 -17.07
N PRO A 132 -6.40 -23.41 -16.52
CA PRO A 132 -6.95 -23.57 -15.17
C PRO A 132 -6.43 -24.85 -14.49
N GLN A 133 -5.59 -24.76 -13.46
CA GLN A 133 -5.43 -25.86 -12.50
C GLN A 133 -5.22 -25.33 -11.07
N LYS A 134 -6.32 -25.36 -10.31
CA LYS A 134 -6.40 -25.65 -8.87
C LYS A 134 -5.47 -24.82 -7.95
N GLN A 135 -5.84 -23.56 -7.76
CA GLN A 135 -6.44 -22.97 -6.55
C GLN A 135 -6.24 -23.56 -5.13
N GLU A 136 -5.34 -24.51 -4.86
CA GLU A 136 -5.18 -25.09 -3.51
C GLU A 136 -3.82 -24.88 -2.86
N ASN A 137 -2.88 -24.14 -3.48
CA ASN A 137 -1.49 -24.13 -2.97
C ASN A 137 -0.80 -22.76 -2.82
N MET A 138 -1.55 -21.66 -2.72
CA MET A 138 -0.96 -20.32 -2.43
C MET A 138 -1.27 -19.77 -1.03
N GLU A 139 -1.90 -20.57 -0.16
CA GLU A 139 -2.10 -20.20 1.26
C GLU A 139 -1.01 -20.73 2.21
N GLN A 140 -0.13 -21.66 1.78
CA GLN A 140 0.88 -22.24 2.66
C GLN A 140 2.27 -21.57 2.64
N GLN A 141 2.58 -20.68 1.69
CA GLN A 141 3.93 -20.04 1.65
C GLN A 141 4.01 -18.62 2.21
N LYS A 142 2.93 -18.11 2.82
CA LYS A 142 2.94 -16.84 3.58
C LYS A 142 2.63 -16.99 5.07
N GLU A 143 2.60 -18.21 5.62
CA GLU A 143 2.42 -18.42 7.06
C GLU A 143 3.72 -18.57 7.87
N GLN A 144 4.90 -18.43 7.26
CA GLN A 144 6.17 -18.53 8.00
C GLN A 144 6.95 -17.22 8.18
N GLN A 145 6.46 -16.06 7.73
CA GLN A 145 7.25 -14.81 7.82
C GLN A 145 6.55 -13.56 8.37
N GLU A 146 5.33 -13.65 8.90
CA GLU A 146 4.75 -12.57 9.73
C GLU A 146 4.45 -13.06 11.15
N SER A 147 5.48 -13.60 11.81
CA SER A 147 5.65 -13.32 13.23
C SER A 147 6.57 -12.12 13.34
N PRO A 148 6.11 -10.93 13.76
CA PRO A 148 7.05 -9.95 14.26
C PRO A 148 7.70 -10.62 15.48
N GLN A 149 8.97 -11.00 15.35
CA GLN A 149 9.83 -11.21 16.50
C GLN A 149 9.81 -9.91 17.31
N GLN A 150 8.92 -9.84 18.30
CA GLN A 150 9.22 -9.09 19.50
C GLN A 150 10.30 -9.89 20.22
N THR A 151 11.51 -9.35 20.16
CA THR A 151 12.59 -9.62 21.09
C THR A 151 12.07 -9.64 22.53
N GLN A 152 11.89 -10.82 23.11
CA GLN A 152 12.01 -11.04 24.55
C GLN A 152 13.11 -12.07 24.77
N GLY A 153 14.29 -11.57 25.16
CA GLY A 153 15.28 -12.41 25.77
C GLY A 153 14.71 -13.04 27.06
N ARG A 154 14.91 -14.36 27.20
CA ARG A 154 14.95 -15.08 28.49
C ARG A 154 13.67 -15.16 29.35
N GLN A 155 12.46 -15.16 28.79
CA GLN A 155 11.28 -15.65 29.50
C GLN A 155 10.58 -16.72 28.67
N GLY A 156 10.32 -17.88 29.27
CA GLY A 156 9.72 -19.04 28.59
C GLY A 156 8.31 -18.74 28.05
N TYR A 157 7.77 -19.67 27.26
CA TYR A 157 6.41 -19.60 26.73
C TYR A 157 5.40 -19.22 27.82
N GLN A 158 4.69 -18.10 27.63
CA GLN A 158 3.62 -17.65 28.51
C GLN A 158 2.37 -17.40 27.67
N PRO A 159 1.29 -18.19 27.83
CA PRO A 159 0.04 -17.91 27.16
C PRO A 159 -0.54 -16.57 27.65
N ILE A 160 -1.39 -15.98 26.83
CA ILE A 160 -2.08 -14.75 27.16
C ILE A 160 -3.02 -15.03 28.33
N ASN A 161 -2.98 -14.17 29.34
CA ASN A 161 -3.91 -14.24 30.45
C ASN A 161 -5.25 -13.63 30.01
N GLU A 162 -6.29 -14.46 29.97
CA GLU A 162 -7.65 -14.09 29.58
C GLU A 162 -8.20 -12.91 30.40
N SER A 163 -7.85 -12.80 31.70
CA SER A 163 -8.31 -11.71 32.56
C SER A 163 -7.80 -10.32 32.13
N LYS A 164 -6.83 -10.26 31.20
CA LYS A 164 -6.33 -9.01 30.62
C LYS A 164 -7.07 -8.59 29.33
N ILE A 165 -8.05 -9.38 28.89
CA ILE A 165 -8.84 -9.10 27.69
C ILE A 165 -10.04 -8.25 28.07
N ASN A 166 -10.20 -7.11 27.41
CA ASN A 166 -11.37 -6.25 27.58
C ASN A 166 -12.54 -6.74 26.72
N TRP A 167 -13.26 -7.74 27.22
CA TRP A 167 -14.38 -8.37 26.50
C TRP A 167 -15.48 -7.39 26.06
N GLN A 168 -15.74 -6.35 26.87
CA GLN A 168 -16.74 -5.33 26.55
C GLN A 168 -16.34 -4.54 25.30
N GLU A 169 -15.08 -4.12 25.20
CA GLU A 169 -14.57 -3.40 24.03
C GLU A 169 -14.55 -4.27 22.77
N LEU A 170 -14.31 -5.57 22.92
CA LEU A 170 -14.33 -6.51 21.81
C LEU A 170 -15.74 -6.72 21.27
N GLU A 171 -16.74 -6.79 22.16
CA GLU A 171 -18.15 -6.85 21.77
C GLU A 171 -18.60 -5.54 21.13
N ASP A 172 -18.25 -4.39 21.71
CA ASP A 172 -18.66 -3.07 21.20
C ASP A 172 -18.01 -2.72 19.85
N ARG A 173 -16.71 -3.00 19.69
CA ARG A 173 -15.97 -2.66 18.46
C ARG A 173 -16.14 -3.68 17.36
N TRP A 174 -16.25 -4.97 17.69
CA TRP A 174 -16.16 -6.06 16.72
C TRP A 174 -17.36 -7.01 16.76
N GLY A 175 -18.30 -6.86 17.69
CA GLY A 175 -19.42 -7.79 17.86
C GLY A 175 -18.99 -9.20 18.29
N VAL A 176 -17.78 -9.36 18.84
CA VAL A 176 -17.21 -10.66 19.22
C VAL A 176 -17.51 -10.95 20.68
N LYS A 177 -18.20 -12.07 20.94
CA LYS A 177 -18.54 -12.52 22.29
C LYS A 177 -17.57 -13.59 22.78
N ARG A 178 -17.21 -13.49 24.06
CA ARG A 178 -16.39 -14.50 24.76
C ARG A 178 -16.96 -15.91 24.61
N ASP A 179 -18.25 -16.06 24.93
CA ASP A 179 -18.90 -17.37 24.98
C ASP A 179 -18.91 -18.08 23.63
N ASP A 180 -18.94 -17.32 22.52
CA ASP A 180 -18.94 -17.88 21.18
C ASP A 180 -17.55 -18.42 20.81
N LEU A 181 -16.48 -17.70 21.17
CA LEU A 181 -15.10 -18.17 21.01
C LEU A 181 -14.76 -19.34 21.95
N GLU A 182 -15.34 -19.37 23.15
CA GLU A 182 -15.16 -20.47 24.10
C GLU A 182 -15.83 -21.75 23.56
N LYS A 183 -17.08 -21.65 23.06
CA LYS A 183 -17.81 -22.78 22.47
C LYS A 183 -17.15 -23.35 21.22
N SER A 184 -16.57 -22.49 20.37
CA SER A 184 -15.85 -22.96 19.17
C SER A 184 -14.46 -23.53 19.47
N GLY A 185 -13.96 -23.34 20.69
CA GLY A 185 -12.58 -23.68 21.08
C GLY A 185 -11.54 -22.69 20.56
N ASP A 186 -11.94 -21.65 19.84
CA ASP A 186 -11.04 -20.64 19.29
C ASP A 186 -10.40 -19.77 20.37
N LEU A 187 -11.10 -19.55 21.49
CA LEU A 187 -10.55 -18.82 22.63
C LEU A 187 -9.23 -19.45 23.09
N THR A 188 -9.22 -20.77 23.26
CA THR A 188 -8.02 -21.50 23.69
C THR A 188 -6.90 -21.34 22.66
N LYS A 189 -7.20 -21.49 21.37
CA LYS A 189 -6.21 -21.30 20.29
C LYS A 189 -5.62 -19.88 20.35
N MET A 190 -6.47 -18.86 20.48
CA MET A 190 -6.07 -17.46 20.46
C MET A 190 -5.26 -17.05 21.70
N LEU A 191 -5.57 -17.57 22.89
CA LEU A 191 -4.75 -17.35 24.09
C LEU A 191 -3.34 -17.93 23.96
N HIS A 192 -3.18 -18.94 23.10
CA HIS A 192 -1.90 -19.57 22.77
C HIS A 192 -1.27 -18.97 21.50
N TYR A 193 -1.65 -17.75 21.11
CA TYR A 193 -1.18 -17.01 19.93
C TYR A 193 -1.60 -17.62 18.57
N GLY A 194 -2.58 -18.53 18.58
CA GLY A 194 -3.21 -19.06 17.37
C GLY A 194 -4.23 -18.10 16.77
N LYS A 195 -4.63 -18.39 15.53
CA LYS A 195 -5.78 -17.74 14.88
C LYS A 195 -7.05 -18.55 15.18
N SER A 196 -8.19 -17.89 15.28
CA SER A 196 -9.49 -18.55 15.26
C SER A 196 -9.77 -19.15 13.89
N ASP A 197 -10.80 -19.99 13.82
CA ASP A 197 -11.47 -20.26 12.56
C ASP A 197 -12.22 -19.01 12.05
N LEU A 198 -12.95 -19.15 10.95
CA LEU A 198 -13.69 -18.02 10.37
C LEU A 198 -14.82 -17.59 11.31
N VAL A 199 -14.78 -16.35 11.78
CA VAL A 199 -15.78 -15.76 12.68
C VAL A 199 -16.40 -14.53 12.00
N LYS A 200 -17.71 -14.36 12.14
CA LYS A 200 -18.41 -13.15 11.73
C LYS A 200 -18.13 -12.02 12.72
N VAL A 201 -17.63 -10.90 12.23
CA VAL A 201 -17.39 -9.69 13.01
C VAL A 201 -18.23 -8.53 12.50
N LYS A 202 -18.54 -7.61 13.40
CA LYS A 202 -19.31 -6.39 13.16
C LYS A 202 -18.52 -5.13 13.51
N PRO A 203 -17.44 -4.80 12.77
CA PRO A 203 -16.75 -3.56 12.99
C PRO A 203 -17.62 -2.34 12.77
N THR A 204 -17.50 -1.36 13.66
CA THR A 204 -18.13 -0.04 13.51
C THR A 204 -17.09 0.98 13.07
N PHE A 205 -17.26 1.56 11.88
CA PHE A 205 -16.40 2.60 11.32
C PHE A 205 -17.24 3.84 11.03
N GLY A 206 -16.84 5.00 11.55
CA GLY A 206 -17.51 6.27 11.23
C GLY A 206 -18.99 6.37 11.62
N GLY A 207 -19.48 5.49 12.50
CA GLY A 207 -20.89 5.42 12.90
C GLY A 207 -21.72 4.37 12.16
N GLU A 208 -21.15 3.66 11.18
CA GLU A 208 -21.79 2.57 10.44
C GLU A 208 -21.15 1.22 10.78
N SER A 209 -21.98 0.18 10.95
CA SER A 209 -21.52 -1.18 11.25
C SER A 209 -21.58 -2.08 10.01
N PHE A 210 -20.51 -2.85 9.78
CA PHE A 210 -20.36 -3.75 8.64
C PHE A 210 -20.25 -5.20 9.13
N GLU A 211 -20.96 -6.16 8.52
CA GLU A 211 -20.80 -7.59 8.84
C GLU A 211 -19.77 -8.22 7.90
N LEU A 212 -18.66 -8.74 8.46
CA LEU A 212 -17.53 -9.28 7.70
C LEU A 212 -17.10 -10.64 8.26
N ASP A 213 -16.63 -11.55 7.41
CA ASP A 213 -15.97 -12.78 7.84
C ASP A 213 -14.47 -12.51 8.10
N ALA A 214 -13.97 -12.90 9.27
CA ALA A 214 -12.56 -12.72 9.65
C ALA A 214 -12.03 -13.87 10.52
N ARG A 215 -10.74 -14.15 10.42
CA ARG A 215 -10.01 -14.91 11.45
C ARG A 215 -9.50 -13.95 12.52
N LEU A 216 -9.50 -14.34 13.78
CA LEU A 216 -9.16 -13.47 14.90
C LEU A 216 -7.90 -13.97 15.61
N SER A 217 -7.09 -13.04 16.13
CA SER A 217 -5.92 -13.38 16.94
C SER A 217 -5.74 -12.35 18.06
N PHE A 218 -5.14 -12.75 19.17
CA PHE A 218 -4.76 -11.84 20.23
C PHE A 218 -3.30 -11.41 20.08
N LYS A 219 -3.04 -10.13 20.31
CA LYS A 219 -1.70 -9.56 20.34
C LYS A 219 -1.46 -8.85 21.66
N LYS A 220 -0.31 -9.12 22.26
CA LYS A 220 0.17 -8.40 23.45
C LYS A 220 1.01 -7.22 23.01
N ASP A 221 0.78 -6.04 23.57
CA ASP A 221 1.65 -4.88 23.36
C ASP A 221 2.86 -4.88 24.31
N GLY A 222 3.75 -3.89 24.17
CA GLY A 222 4.94 -3.74 25.02
C GLY A 222 4.64 -3.47 26.50
N GLU A 223 3.43 -3.03 26.83
CA GLU A 223 2.95 -2.74 28.18
C GLU A 223 2.22 -3.94 28.81
N GLY A 224 1.89 -4.93 27.98
CA GLY A 224 1.25 -6.17 28.38
C GLY A 224 -0.27 -6.16 28.32
N ASN A 225 -0.87 -5.19 27.64
CA ASN A 225 -2.29 -5.19 27.29
C ASN A 225 -2.53 -6.10 26.08
N VAL A 226 -3.74 -6.63 25.99
CA VAL A 226 -4.13 -7.56 24.93
C VAL A 226 -5.12 -6.87 23.99
N SER A 227 -4.82 -6.89 22.69
CA SER A 227 -5.71 -6.38 21.64
C SER A 227 -6.16 -7.51 20.70
N LEU A 228 -7.38 -7.38 20.17
CA LEU A 228 -7.93 -8.27 19.15
C LEU A 228 -7.51 -7.78 17.76
N VAL A 229 -6.94 -8.67 16.95
CA VAL A 229 -6.52 -8.39 15.58
C VAL A 229 -7.37 -9.24 14.63
N PRO A 230 -8.29 -8.62 13.86
CA PRO A 230 -9.06 -9.32 12.83
C PRO A 230 -8.28 -9.41 11.51
N HIS A 231 -8.38 -10.56 10.89
CA HIS A 231 -7.84 -10.92 9.58
C HIS A 231 -9.01 -11.19 8.65
N PHE A 232 -9.49 -10.14 7.98
CA PHE A 232 -10.65 -10.21 7.10
C PHE A 232 -10.38 -11.07 5.87
N ILE A 233 -11.33 -11.94 5.54
CA ILE A 233 -11.35 -12.66 4.26
C ILE A 233 -12.37 -11.95 3.38
N ARG A 234 -11.91 -11.28 2.32
CA ARG A 234 -12.80 -10.66 1.33
C ARG A 234 -13.50 -11.76 0.54
N LYS A 235 -14.82 -11.90 0.67
CA LYS A 235 -15.65 -12.86 -0.10
C LYS A 235 -16.47 -12.24 -1.24
N GLU A 236 -16.80 -10.95 -1.21
CA GLU A 236 -17.68 -10.36 -2.23
C GLU A 236 -17.10 -9.05 -2.79
N GLN A 237 -17.07 -8.98 -4.13
CA GLN A 237 -16.91 -7.72 -4.84
C GLN A 237 -18.22 -6.94 -4.74
N LYS A 238 -18.13 -5.66 -4.41
CA LYS A 238 -19.29 -4.78 -4.34
C LYS A 238 -19.76 -4.48 -5.78
N LEU A 239 -20.63 -5.32 -6.32
CA LEU A 239 -21.18 -5.21 -7.68
C LEU A 239 -22.44 -4.34 -7.72
N ASP A 240 -22.50 -3.26 -6.95
CA ASP A 240 -23.67 -2.36 -6.94
C ASP A 240 -23.48 -1.21 -7.94
N GLU A 241 -22.27 -0.67 -8.02
CA GLU A 241 -21.93 0.48 -8.86
C GLU A 241 -20.42 0.55 -9.14
N TYR A 242 -20.05 1.19 -10.24
CA TYR A 242 -18.68 1.55 -10.56
C TYR A 242 -18.64 2.96 -11.15
N LYS A 243 -17.81 3.85 -10.57
CA LYS A 243 -17.72 5.27 -10.97
C LYS A 243 -19.12 5.90 -11.18
N GLU A 244 -19.99 5.76 -10.18
CA GLU A 244 -21.39 6.25 -10.16
C GLU A 244 -22.34 5.61 -11.20
N HIS A 245 -21.83 4.73 -12.07
CA HIS A 245 -22.67 3.88 -12.91
C HIS A 245 -23.25 2.74 -12.08
N LYS A 246 -24.56 2.80 -11.83
CA LYS A 246 -25.28 1.73 -11.14
C LYS A 246 -25.50 0.55 -12.08
N PHE A 247 -25.10 -0.63 -11.64
CA PHE A 247 -25.28 -1.85 -12.43
C PHE A 247 -26.75 -2.29 -12.40
N SER A 248 -27.27 -2.68 -13.57
CA SER A 248 -28.56 -3.34 -13.67
C SER A 248 -28.51 -4.77 -13.13
N ASP A 249 -29.66 -5.42 -12.96
CA ASP A 249 -29.71 -6.83 -12.54
C ASP A 249 -29.00 -7.76 -13.53
N ASP A 250 -29.11 -7.50 -14.83
CA ASP A 250 -28.41 -8.25 -15.89
C ASP A 250 -26.90 -8.00 -15.87
N ASP A 251 -26.47 -6.76 -15.60
CA ASP A 251 -25.04 -6.44 -15.44
C ASP A 251 -24.43 -7.18 -14.26
N ARG A 252 -25.12 -7.17 -13.11
CA ARG A 252 -24.71 -7.92 -11.92
C ARG A 252 -24.63 -9.41 -12.19
N LYS A 253 -25.61 -9.94 -12.93
CA LYS A 253 -25.62 -11.35 -13.32
C LYS A 253 -24.44 -11.68 -14.24
N ASN A 254 -24.19 -10.87 -15.26
CA ASN A 254 -23.08 -11.07 -16.19
C ASN A 254 -21.72 -10.94 -15.51
N LEU A 255 -21.55 -9.95 -14.64
CA LEU A 255 -20.34 -9.81 -13.83
C LEU A 255 -20.13 -11.06 -12.97
N ARG A 256 -21.18 -11.57 -12.30
CA ARG A 256 -21.10 -12.80 -11.50
C ARG A 256 -20.80 -14.07 -12.32
N GLU A 257 -21.40 -14.19 -13.49
CA GLU A 257 -21.31 -15.42 -14.31
C GLU A 257 -20.06 -15.45 -15.20
N THR A 258 -19.61 -14.29 -15.68
CA THR A 258 -18.57 -14.19 -16.72
C THR A 258 -17.37 -13.33 -16.31
N GLY A 259 -17.42 -12.67 -15.14
CA GLY A 259 -16.42 -11.71 -14.71
C GLY A 259 -16.44 -10.39 -15.48
N ASN A 260 -17.38 -10.22 -16.42
CA ASN A 260 -17.45 -9.07 -17.32
C ASN A 260 -18.88 -8.53 -17.40
N LEU A 261 -19.01 -7.22 -17.60
CA LEU A 261 -20.31 -6.57 -17.78
C LEU A 261 -21.02 -7.06 -19.08
N GLY A 262 -20.23 -7.49 -20.06
CA GLY A 262 -20.71 -8.03 -21.34
C GLY A 262 -21.21 -6.97 -22.33
N ARG A 263 -21.10 -5.67 -21.98
CA ARG A 263 -21.45 -4.53 -22.83
C ARG A 263 -20.59 -3.32 -22.51
N VAL A 264 -20.53 -2.37 -23.44
CA VAL A 264 -19.90 -1.07 -23.24
C VAL A 264 -20.84 -0.17 -22.44
N VAL A 265 -20.30 0.55 -21.45
CA VAL A 265 -21.01 1.57 -20.68
C VAL A 265 -20.27 2.89 -20.70
N ASP A 266 -21.03 3.96 -20.77
CA ASP A 266 -20.53 5.31 -20.66
C ASP A 266 -20.23 5.63 -19.19
N ILE A 267 -18.96 5.87 -18.90
CA ILE A 267 -18.47 6.19 -17.57
C ILE A 267 -18.01 7.65 -17.54
N GLU A 268 -18.53 8.41 -16.59
CA GLU A 268 -18.11 9.77 -16.36
C GLU A 268 -16.80 9.79 -15.57
N ASP A 269 -15.77 10.41 -16.15
CA ASP A 269 -14.53 10.66 -15.43
C ASP A 269 -14.72 11.84 -14.49
N ARG A 270 -14.67 11.57 -13.17
CA ARG A 270 -14.96 12.57 -12.13
C ARG A 270 -14.01 13.76 -12.12
N GLU A 271 -12.80 13.62 -12.67
CA GLU A 271 -11.80 14.69 -12.68
C GLU A 271 -12.00 15.64 -13.87
N THR A 272 -12.50 15.13 -14.98
CA THR A 272 -12.60 15.86 -16.25
C THR A 272 -14.04 16.14 -16.71
N GLY A 273 -15.02 15.38 -16.21
CA GLY A 273 -16.41 15.37 -16.68
C GLY A 273 -16.59 14.74 -18.05
N GLU A 274 -15.55 14.09 -18.59
CA GLU A 274 -15.62 13.43 -19.90
C GLU A 274 -16.34 12.08 -19.80
N ILE A 275 -17.21 11.81 -20.77
CA ILE A 275 -17.93 10.54 -20.87
C ILE A 275 -17.07 9.58 -21.71
N ILE A 276 -16.63 8.50 -21.07
CA ILE A 276 -15.72 7.51 -21.67
C ILE A 276 -16.44 6.17 -21.84
N PRO A 277 -16.66 5.70 -23.08
CA PRO A 277 -17.21 4.37 -23.33
C PRO A 277 -16.21 3.31 -22.86
N SER A 278 -16.62 2.51 -21.89
CA SER A 278 -15.75 1.62 -21.12
C SER A 278 -16.28 0.19 -21.08
N TYR A 279 -15.38 -0.78 -21.13
CA TYR A 279 -15.66 -2.16 -20.73
C TYR A 279 -15.35 -2.31 -19.24
N ILE A 280 -16.22 -3.02 -18.52
CA ILE A 280 -16.05 -3.26 -17.09
C ILE A 280 -15.89 -4.74 -16.85
N SER A 281 -14.78 -5.11 -16.21
CA SER A 281 -14.51 -6.42 -15.64
C SER A 281 -14.53 -6.34 -14.12
N ILE A 282 -14.64 -7.51 -13.51
CA ILE A 282 -14.53 -7.71 -12.08
C ILE A 282 -13.07 -7.57 -11.57
N ASP A 283 -12.11 -7.93 -12.43
CA ASP A 283 -10.66 -7.81 -12.18
C ASP A 283 -10.18 -6.37 -12.40
#